data_AF-A0A1Y1N804-F1
#
_entry.id   AF-A0A1Y1N804-F1
#
_cell.length_a   1.000
_cell.length_b   1.000
_cell.length_c   1.000
_cell.angle_alpha   90.00
_cell.angle_beta   90.00
_cell.angle_gamma   90.00
#
_symmetry.space_group_name_H-M   'P 1'
#
loop_
_entity.id
_entity.type
_entity.pdbx_description
1 polymer ?
#
loop_
_entity_poly.entity_id
_entity_poly.type
_entity_poly.pdbx_seq_one_letter_code
_entity_poly.pdbx_strand_id
1 'polypeptide(L)'
;MATAKKYMDNYIANTLTDEGNNSFWASHKKYKVQTFKESNIPLKTQPNKSKRLLSPEFMFRRIISAAKFQNLDFSNLLKYELTLVPSSLFFEDGSLRKSPKSELAKRLKSYCDISRDIPAKFNSYIVDAMVLIQEISKKHINTYADIGDCIFKKLLTVFDSNENCNQILLIFDRYNIPNSIKQYERQRRGQSFASTFSIISEQVKVTDYSKFL
;
A
#
# COMPACT_ATOMS: atom_id res chain seq x y z
N MET A 1 11.88 -59.05 8.86
CA MET A 1 12.05 -59.19 7.40
C MET A 1 10.84 -59.80 6.68
N ALA A 2 10.08 -60.74 7.28
CA ALA A 2 8.92 -61.38 6.65
C ALA A 2 7.80 -60.42 6.19
N THR A 3 7.61 -59.30 6.88
CA THR A 3 6.53 -58.34 6.60
C THR A 3 6.76 -57.54 5.32
N ALA A 4 8.01 -57.14 5.02
CA ALA A 4 8.33 -56.34 3.85
C ALA A 4 8.18 -57.14 2.55
N LYS A 5 8.62 -58.41 2.56
CA LYS A 5 8.46 -59.33 1.43
C LYS A 5 6.99 -59.54 1.09
N LYS A 6 6.14 -59.75 2.10
CA LYS A 6 4.68 -59.89 1.93
C LYS A 6 4.03 -58.66 1.28
N TYR A 7 4.49 -57.44 1.59
CA TYR A 7 3.98 -56.22 0.95
C TYR A 7 4.43 -56.09 -0.51
N MET A 8 5.69 -56.48 -0.80
CA MET A 8 6.23 -56.47 -2.15
C MET A 8 5.49 -57.45 -3.06
N ASP A 9 5.30 -58.69 -2.60
CA ASP A 9 4.62 -59.75 -3.35
C ASP A 9 3.16 -59.36 -3.64
N ASN A 10 2.50 -58.71 -2.68
CA ASN A 10 1.13 -58.22 -2.81
C ASN A 10 1.02 -57.04 -3.81
N TYR A 11 2.01 -56.14 -3.84
CA TYR A 11 2.05 -55.05 -4.83
C TYR A 11 2.26 -55.60 -6.25
N ILE A 12 3.18 -56.55 -6.41
CA ILE A 12 3.47 -57.16 -7.71
C ILE A 12 2.21 -57.83 -8.26
N ALA A 13 1.55 -58.68 -7.48
CA ALA A 13 0.38 -59.45 -7.90
C ALA A 13 -0.85 -58.59 -8.25
N ASN A 14 -0.97 -57.40 -7.67
CA ASN A 14 -2.15 -56.54 -7.84
C ASN A 14 -1.95 -55.38 -8.83
N THR A 15 -0.71 -55.13 -9.27
CA THR A 15 -0.37 -53.88 -9.98
C THR A 15 0.60 -54.06 -11.15
N LEU A 16 1.47 -55.09 -11.11
CA LEU A 16 2.49 -55.32 -12.14
C LEU A 16 2.21 -56.54 -13.04
N THR A 17 1.12 -57.26 -12.79
CA THR A 17 0.63 -58.37 -13.62
C THR A 17 -0.52 -57.89 -14.51
N ASP A 18 -0.68 -58.48 -15.69
CA ASP A 18 -1.71 -58.09 -16.68
C ASP A 18 -3.16 -58.31 -16.17
N GLU A 19 -3.33 -59.17 -15.16
CA GLU A 19 -4.60 -59.42 -14.46
C GLU A 19 -4.84 -58.46 -13.28
N GLY A 20 -3.87 -57.59 -12.97
CA GLY A 20 -3.92 -56.63 -11.87
C GLY A 20 -4.89 -55.49 -12.16
N ASN A 21 -5.86 -55.29 -11.26
CA ASN A 21 -6.89 -54.26 -11.40
C ASN A 21 -6.41 -52.83 -11.07
N ASN A 22 -5.22 -52.66 -10.49
CA ASN A 22 -4.72 -51.36 -10.08
C ASN A 22 -3.70 -50.82 -11.08
N SER A 23 -3.85 -49.55 -11.47
CA SER A 23 -2.83 -48.86 -12.24
C SER A 23 -1.51 -48.76 -11.47
N PHE A 24 -0.39 -48.98 -12.15
CA PHE A 24 0.96 -48.74 -11.60
C PHE A 24 1.12 -47.35 -10.97
N TRP A 25 0.43 -46.35 -11.54
CA TRP A 25 0.48 -44.96 -11.10
C TRP A 25 -0.52 -44.64 -9.96
N ALA A 26 -1.25 -45.63 -9.45
CA ALA A 26 -2.22 -45.42 -8.39
C ALA A 26 -1.52 -45.08 -7.06
N SER A 27 -2.11 -44.14 -6.31
CA SER A 27 -1.61 -43.73 -5.00
C SER A 27 -1.66 -44.89 -4.00
N HIS A 28 -0.54 -45.13 -3.30
CA HIS A 28 -0.44 -46.22 -2.35
C HIS A 28 -1.26 -45.90 -1.09
N LYS A 29 -2.27 -46.72 -0.74
CA LYS A 29 -3.22 -46.43 0.36
C LYS A 29 -2.58 -46.05 1.71
N LYS A 30 -1.42 -46.63 2.02
CA LYS A 30 -0.66 -46.36 3.25
C LYS A 30 0.13 -45.04 3.22
N TYR A 31 0.56 -44.62 2.04
CA TYR A 31 1.38 -43.43 1.82
C TYR A 31 0.66 -42.57 0.79
N LYS A 32 -0.22 -41.68 1.27
CA LYS A 32 -0.88 -40.67 0.42
C LYS A 32 0.16 -39.64 0.00
N VAL A 33 1.04 -40.01 -0.92
CA VAL A 33 2.01 -39.10 -1.52
C VAL A 33 1.22 -38.20 -2.46
N GLN A 34 1.12 -36.92 -2.11
CA GLN A 34 0.43 -35.93 -2.93
C GLN A 34 1.19 -35.75 -4.24
N THR A 35 0.53 -35.97 -5.36
CA THR A 35 1.12 -35.71 -6.69
C THR A 35 1.00 -34.22 -7.04
N PHE A 36 1.81 -33.71 -7.97
CA PHE A 36 1.71 -32.31 -8.46
C PHE A 36 0.33 -31.95 -9.04
N LYS A 37 -0.52 -32.94 -9.35
CA LYS A 37 -1.91 -32.72 -9.75
C LYS A 37 -2.80 -32.32 -8.56
N GLU A 38 -2.47 -32.78 -7.35
CA GLU A 38 -3.14 -32.41 -6.10
C GLU A 38 -2.69 -31.04 -5.56
N SER A 39 -1.58 -30.46 -6.06
CA SER A 39 -1.17 -29.09 -5.70
C SER A 39 -1.98 -27.99 -6.39
N ASN A 40 -2.96 -28.34 -7.22
CA ASN A 40 -3.96 -27.40 -7.76
C ASN A 40 -5.09 -27.08 -6.77
N ILE A 41 -4.91 -27.37 -5.48
CA ILE A 41 -5.76 -26.79 -4.44
C ILE A 41 -5.37 -25.31 -4.36
N PRO A 42 -6.27 -24.35 -4.68
CA PRO A 42 -6.00 -22.96 -4.36
C PRO A 42 -5.77 -22.90 -2.86
N LEU A 43 -4.56 -22.50 -2.46
CA LEU A 43 -4.18 -22.32 -1.07
C LEU A 43 -5.28 -21.51 -0.38
N LYS A 44 -6.09 -22.16 0.47
CA LYS A 44 -7.05 -21.47 1.34
C LYS A 44 -6.23 -20.57 2.24
N THR A 45 -6.14 -19.30 1.87
CA THR A 45 -5.46 -18.29 2.65
C THR A 45 -6.26 -18.09 3.93
N GLN A 46 -5.75 -18.58 5.06
CA GLN A 46 -6.27 -18.16 6.34
C GLN A 46 -6.08 -16.64 6.44
N PRO A 47 -7.14 -15.86 6.71
CA PRO A 47 -7.09 -14.40 6.64
C PRO A 47 -6.12 -13.75 7.65
N ASN A 48 -5.62 -14.50 8.65
CA ASN A 48 -4.90 -13.95 9.80
C ASN A 48 -3.49 -14.51 10.03
N LYS A 49 -2.96 -15.36 9.14
CA LYS A 49 -1.51 -15.63 9.11
C LYS A 49 -0.98 -14.83 7.95
N SER A 50 -0.36 -13.68 8.26
CA SER A 50 0.47 -12.95 7.31
C SER A 50 1.27 -13.98 6.53
N LYS A 51 0.97 -14.12 5.24
CA LYS A 51 1.83 -14.90 4.35
C LYS A 51 3.17 -14.22 4.49
N ARG A 52 4.09 -14.83 5.25
CA ARG A 52 5.47 -14.34 5.34
C ARG A 52 5.95 -14.31 3.90
N LEU A 53 6.02 -13.11 3.32
CA LEU A 53 6.65 -12.97 2.02
C LEU A 53 8.07 -13.46 2.22
N LEU A 54 8.51 -14.35 1.33
CA LEU A 54 9.88 -14.83 1.36
C LEU A 54 10.80 -13.61 1.39
N SER A 55 11.68 -13.54 2.40
CA SER A 55 12.57 -12.40 2.52
C SER A 55 13.43 -12.32 1.26
N PRO A 56 13.70 -11.11 0.72
CA PRO A 56 14.55 -10.94 -0.45
C PRO A 56 15.92 -11.60 -0.23
N GLU A 57 16.48 -11.48 0.97
CA GLU A 57 17.75 -12.11 1.33
C GLU A 57 17.73 -13.64 1.16
N PHE A 58 16.64 -14.30 1.57
CA PHE A 58 16.52 -15.75 1.42
C PHE A 58 16.41 -16.17 -0.05
N MET A 59 15.71 -15.39 -0.87
CA MET A 59 15.66 -15.60 -2.33
C MET A 59 17.03 -15.37 -2.99
N PHE A 60 17.74 -14.30 -2.61
CA PHE A 60 19.11 -14.04 -3.07
C PHE A 60 20.06 -15.17 -2.71
N ARG A 61 20.04 -15.67 -1.46
CA ARG A 61 20.86 -16.81 -1.04
C ARG A 61 20.58 -18.07 -1.86
N ARG A 62 19.30 -18.36 -2.15
CA ARG A 62 18.90 -19.50 -2.99
C ARG A 62 19.39 -19.37 -4.42
N ILE A 63 19.26 -18.18 -5.00
CA ILE A 63 19.73 -17.89 -6.36
C ILE A 63 21.25 -18.05 -6.44
N ILE A 64 22.00 -17.50 -5.49
CA ILE A 64 23.46 -17.66 -5.44
C ILE A 64 23.85 -19.13 -5.33
N SER A 65 23.17 -19.91 -4.47
CA SER A 65 23.41 -21.34 -4.37
C SER A 65 23.08 -22.08 -5.67
N ALA A 66 21.98 -21.75 -6.35
CA ALA A 66 21.62 -22.37 -7.63
C ALA A 66 22.63 -22.02 -8.73
N ALA A 67 23.13 -20.77 -8.74
CA ALA A 67 24.14 -20.31 -9.69
C ALA A 67 25.51 -21.00 -9.55
N LYS A 68 25.79 -21.61 -8.39
CA LYS A 68 26.99 -22.46 -8.23
C LYS A 68 26.90 -23.77 -9.01
N PHE A 69 25.68 -24.25 -9.29
CA PHE A 69 25.43 -25.51 -9.99
C PHE A 69 24.95 -25.31 -11.43
N GLN A 70 24.54 -24.10 -11.80
CA GLN A 70 24.02 -23.75 -13.12
C GLN A 70 24.61 -22.42 -13.56
N ASN A 71 25.02 -22.30 -14.83
CA ASN A 71 25.47 -21.03 -15.41
C ASN A 71 24.27 -20.08 -15.60
N LEU A 72 23.85 -19.44 -14.50
CA LEU A 72 22.74 -18.48 -14.50
C LEU A 72 23.23 -17.10 -14.93
N ASP A 73 22.54 -16.49 -15.89
CA ASP A 73 22.75 -15.09 -16.24
C ASP A 73 22.06 -14.17 -15.21
N PHE A 74 22.87 -13.67 -14.27
CA PHE A 74 22.42 -12.72 -13.26
C PHE A 74 21.93 -11.40 -13.84
N SER A 75 22.47 -10.96 -14.98
CA SER A 75 22.08 -9.70 -15.61
C SER A 75 20.62 -9.76 -16.06
N ASN A 76 20.21 -10.90 -16.61
CA ASN A 76 18.81 -11.11 -16.98
C ASN A 76 17.91 -11.37 -15.76
N LEU A 77 18.38 -12.15 -14.78
CA LEU A 77 17.59 -12.51 -13.61
C LEU A 77 17.23 -11.29 -12.74
N LEU A 78 18.18 -10.39 -12.51
CA LEU A 78 17.99 -9.19 -11.68
C LEU A 78 17.13 -8.11 -12.33
N LYS A 79 16.69 -8.30 -13.58
CA LYS A 79 15.66 -7.44 -14.21
C LYS A 79 14.27 -7.69 -13.65
N TYR A 80 14.05 -8.82 -12.98
CA TYR A 80 12.76 -9.21 -12.44
C TYR A 80 12.77 -9.16 -10.91
N GLU A 81 11.61 -8.86 -10.33
CA GLU A 81 11.43 -8.89 -8.88
C GLU A 81 11.58 -10.31 -8.35
N LEU A 82 12.51 -10.49 -7.40
CA LEU A 82 12.81 -11.81 -6.82
C LEU A 82 11.79 -12.26 -5.78
N THR A 83 10.92 -11.34 -5.35
CA THR A 83 9.89 -11.57 -4.34
C THR A 83 8.51 -11.25 -4.91
N LEU A 84 7.47 -11.81 -4.29
CA LEU A 84 6.05 -11.60 -4.65
C LEU A 84 5.66 -10.11 -4.69
N VAL A 85 6.36 -9.26 -3.94
CA VAL A 85 6.20 -7.81 -3.96
C VAL A 85 7.57 -7.13 -3.95
N PRO A 86 7.73 -5.95 -4.57
CA PRO A 86 8.96 -5.16 -4.49
C PRO A 86 9.25 -4.73 -3.05
N SER A 87 10.38 -5.16 -2.49
CA SER A 87 10.73 -4.83 -1.10
C SER A 87 11.00 -3.34 -0.86
N SER A 88 11.27 -2.59 -1.92
CA SER A 88 11.39 -1.12 -1.92
C SER A 88 10.05 -0.43 -1.66
N LEU A 89 8.94 -1.06 -2.05
CA LEU A 89 7.59 -0.50 -1.94
C LEU A 89 6.74 -1.18 -0.88
N PHE A 90 7.07 -2.40 -0.46
CA PHE A 90 6.26 -3.20 0.46
C PHE A 90 7.09 -3.74 1.64
N PHE A 91 6.44 -3.90 2.78
CA PHE A 91 6.96 -4.61 3.94
C PHE A 91 6.83 -6.13 3.71
N GLU A 92 7.53 -6.93 4.53
CA GLU A 92 7.51 -8.41 4.44
C GLU A 92 6.15 -9.04 4.79
N ASP A 93 5.23 -8.27 5.37
CA ASP A 93 3.84 -8.65 5.61
C ASP A 93 2.91 -8.37 4.41
N GLY A 94 3.43 -7.71 3.37
CA GLY A 94 2.73 -7.37 2.14
C GLY A 94 2.03 -6.03 2.20
N SER A 95 2.15 -5.29 3.30
CA SER A 95 1.64 -3.93 3.41
C SER A 95 2.53 -2.97 2.63
N LEU A 96 1.94 -1.96 2.00
CA LEU A 96 2.69 -0.94 1.27
C LEU A 96 3.49 -0.08 2.26
N ARG A 97 4.80 0.05 2.04
CA ARG A 97 5.66 0.98 2.77
C ARG A 97 5.12 2.39 2.60
N LYS A 98 4.95 3.08 3.72
CA LYS A 98 4.69 4.52 3.67
C LYS A 98 5.95 5.21 3.15
N SER A 99 5.81 6.08 2.17
CA SER A 99 6.78 7.14 1.94
C SER A 99 6.41 8.31 2.86
N PRO A 100 7.11 8.53 3.98
CA PRO A 100 6.86 9.70 4.81
C PRO A 100 7.23 10.96 4.02
N LYS A 101 6.25 11.57 3.36
CA LYS A 101 6.41 12.84 2.62
C LYS A 101 7.06 13.91 3.50
N SER A 102 6.76 13.90 4.79
CA SER A 102 7.37 14.78 5.79
C SER A 102 8.86 14.52 5.98
N GLU A 103 9.32 13.29 5.93
CA GLU A 103 10.75 12.95 6.06
C GLU A 103 11.52 13.30 4.79
N LEU A 104 10.92 13.07 3.62
CA LEU A 104 11.48 13.56 2.35
C LEU A 104 11.61 15.09 2.38
N ALA A 105 10.56 15.81 2.77
CA ALA A 105 10.59 17.26 2.89
C ALA A 105 11.65 17.74 3.90
N LYS A 106 11.79 17.06 5.05
CA LYS A 106 12.85 17.35 6.03
C LYS A 106 14.25 17.16 5.43
N ARG A 107 14.47 16.06 4.71
CA ARG A 107 15.76 15.81 4.03
C ARG A 107 16.02 16.83 2.93
N LEU A 108 15.04 17.17 2.11
CA LEU A 108 15.22 18.19 1.07
C LEU A 108 15.61 19.55 1.68
N LYS A 109 14.99 19.93 2.81
CA LYS A 109 15.36 21.14 3.56
C LYS A 109 16.77 21.10 4.15
N SER A 110 17.36 19.92 4.37
CA SER A 110 18.76 19.83 4.82
C SER A 110 19.77 19.97 3.69
N TYR A 111 19.35 19.79 2.43
CA TYR A 111 20.22 19.89 1.25
C TYR A 111 20.04 21.19 0.47
N CYS A 112 18.92 21.88 0.64
CA CYS A 112 18.61 23.11 -0.07
C CYS A 112 18.02 24.14 0.89
N ASP A 113 18.50 25.38 0.80
CA ASP A 113 17.79 26.51 1.37
C ASP A 113 16.50 26.74 0.58
N ILE A 114 15.43 27.02 1.31
CA ILE A 114 14.16 27.42 0.69
C ILE A 114 14.36 28.83 0.15
N SER A 115 14.64 28.96 -1.14
CA SER A 115 14.60 30.28 -1.78
C SER A 115 13.18 30.82 -1.66
N ARG A 116 13.10 32.02 -1.07
CA ARG A 116 11.88 32.83 -1.06
C ARG A 116 11.84 33.79 -2.24
N ASP A 117 12.72 33.61 -3.22
CA ASP A 117 12.74 34.42 -4.43
C ASP A 117 11.56 34.00 -5.29
N ILE A 118 10.42 34.59 -4.98
CA ILE A 118 9.25 34.51 -5.84
C ILE A 118 9.62 35.29 -7.11
N PRO A 119 9.39 34.76 -8.32
CA PRO A 119 9.67 35.47 -9.56
C PRO A 119 9.11 36.89 -9.50
N ALA A 120 9.85 37.91 -9.96
CA ALA A 120 9.39 39.31 -9.86
C ALA A 120 8.04 39.59 -10.54
N LYS A 121 7.57 38.68 -11.41
CA LYS A 121 6.29 38.76 -12.11
C LYS A 121 5.52 37.45 -11.98
N PHE A 122 4.59 37.39 -11.04
CA PHE A 122 3.50 36.42 -11.02
C PHE A 122 2.20 37.19 -10.86
N ASN A 123 1.13 36.69 -11.48
CA ASN A 123 -0.20 37.28 -11.43
C ASN A 123 -1.23 36.42 -10.70
N SER A 124 -0.81 35.26 -10.20
CA SER A 124 -1.70 34.23 -9.69
C SER A 124 -1.05 33.48 -8.52
N TYR A 125 -1.81 33.24 -7.46
CA TYR A 125 -1.45 32.28 -6.42
C TYR A 125 -2.23 31.00 -6.57
N ILE A 126 -1.56 29.87 -6.41
CA ILE A 126 -2.21 28.56 -6.28
C ILE A 126 -1.97 28.11 -4.85
N VAL A 127 -3.07 27.91 -4.11
CA VAL A 127 -3.02 27.59 -2.69
C VAL A 127 -3.69 26.25 -2.45
N ASP A 128 -3.01 25.38 -1.71
CA ASP A 128 -3.62 24.16 -1.17
C ASP A 128 -4.62 24.56 -0.08
N ALA A 129 -5.91 24.46 -0.39
CA ALA A 129 -6.97 24.89 0.51
C ALA A 129 -7.03 24.06 1.80
N MET A 130 -6.60 22.79 1.75
CA MET A 130 -6.60 21.92 2.92
C MET A 130 -5.54 22.37 3.93
N VAL A 131 -4.40 22.88 3.47
CA VAL A 131 -3.38 23.47 4.34
C VAL A 131 -3.92 24.71 5.04
N LEU A 132 -4.60 25.61 4.31
CA LEU A 132 -5.20 26.80 4.90
C LEU A 132 -6.17 26.45 6.03
N ILE A 133 -7.02 25.44 5.83
CA ILE A 133 -7.99 24.99 6.83
C ILE A 133 -7.28 24.38 8.05
N GLN A 134 -6.24 23.57 7.84
CA GLN A 134 -5.48 22.94 8.92
C GLN A 134 -4.69 23.93 9.79
N GLU A 135 -4.29 25.08 9.23
CA GLU A 135 -3.58 26.13 9.96
C GLU A 135 -4.49 27.03 10.82
N ILE A 136 -5.82 26.93 10.69
CA ILE A 136 -6.73 27.79 11.45
C ILE A 136 -6.63 27.44 12.93
N SER A 137 -6.37 28.46 13.77
CA SER A 137 -6.36 28.28 15.21
C SER A 137 -7.77 27.98 15.70
N LYS A 138 -7.93 26.88 16.43
CA LYS A 138 -9.21 26.46 17.01
C LYS A 138 -9.75 27.39 18.09
N LYS A 139 -8.90 28.24 18.67
CA LYS A 139 -9.24 29.05 19.86
C LYS A 139 -10.35 30.09 19.61
N HIS A 140 -10.65 30.39 18.34
CA HIS A 140 -11.60 31.46 17.97
C HIS A 140 -12.62 31.03 16.89
N ILE A 141 -12.90 29.73 16.77
CA ILE A 141 -13.85 29.19 15.80
C ILE A 141 -15.08 28.65 16.53
N ASN A 142 -16.20 29.34 16.42
CA ASN A 142 -17.48 28.94 17.01
C ASN A 142 -18.46 28.41 15.97
N THR A 143 -18.41 28.95 14.75
CA THR A 143 -19.32 28.68 13.63
C THR A 143 -18.55 28.42 12.34
N TYR A 144 -19.23 27.89 11.32
CA TYR A 144 -18.62 27.72 10.00
C TYR A 144 -18.34 29.08 9.31
N ALA A 145 -19.12 30.11 9.63
CA ALA A 145 -18.84 31.50 9.21
C ALA A 145 -17.46 31.96 9.69
N ASP A 146 -17.10 31.68 10.95
CA ASP A 146 -15.80 32.07 11.50
C ASP A 146 -14.62 31.43 10.74
N ILE A 147 -14.81 30.21 10.23
CA ILE A 147 -13.82 29.53 9.38
C ILE A 147 -13.70 30.27 8.05
N GLY A 148 -14.83 30.58 7.41
CA GLY A 148 -14.89 31.34 6.16
C GLY A 148 -14.18 32.69 6.29
N ASP A 149 -14.49 33.44 7.34
CA ASP A 149 -13.89 34.74 7.63
C ASP A 149 -12.38 34.65 7.87
N CYS A 150 -11.92 33.63 8.59
CA CYS A 150 -10.49 33.41 8.81
C CYS A 150 -9.75 33.14 7.50
N ILE A 151 -10.30 32.28 6.64
CA ILE A 151 -9.72 31.97 5.33
C ILE A 151 -9.72 33.23 4.46
N PHE A 152 -10.85 33.93 4.40
CA PHE A 152 -10.99 35.14 3.59
C PHE A 152 -9.99 36.23 4.00
N LYS A 153 -9.84 36.49 5.30
CA LYS A 153 -8.83 37.45 5.82
C LYS A 153 -7.40 37.05 5.47
N LYS A 154 -7.05 35.76 5.56
CA LYS A 154 -5.73 35.27 5.14
C LYS A 154 -5.50 35.51 3.64
N LEU A 155 -6.51 35.25 2.81
CA LEU A 155 -6.43 35.45 1.37
C LEU A 155 -6.31 36.92 0.97
N LEU A 156 -7.08 37.81 1.60
CA LEU A 156 -6.95 39.25 1.39
C LEU A 156 -5.56 39.75 1.74
N THR A 157 -4.99 39.31 2.87
CA THR A 157 -3.61 39.66 3.24
C THR A 157 -2.60 39.27 2.16
N VAL A 158 -2.75 38.09 1.55
CA VAL A 158 -1.88 37.62 0.45
C VAL A 158 -2.12 38.44 -0.82
N PHE A 159 -3.36 38.77 -1.12
CA PHE A 159 -3.73 39.56 -2.30
C PHE A 159 -3.19 41.00 -2.19
N ASP A 160 -3.46 41.68 -1.08
CA ASP A 160 -3.10 43.08 -0.85
C ASP A 160 -1.59 43.30 -0.71
N SER A 161 -0.85 42.29 -0.22
CA SER A 161 0.61 42.37 -0.09
C SER A 161 1.36 42.21 -1.42
N ASN A 162 0.67 41.88 -2.52
CA ASN A 162 1.29 41.61 -3.80
C ASN A 162 0.61 42.39 -4.92
N GLU A 163 1.16 43.56 -5.27
CA GLU A 163 0.62 44.49 -6.27
C GLU A 163 0.38 43.86 -7.66
N ASN A 164 1.06 42.77 -7.99
CA ASN A 164 0.96 42.08 -9.27
C ASN A 164 -0.07 40.94 -9.28
N CYS A 165 -0.65 40.57 -8.14
CA CYS A 165 -1.57 39.44 -8.04
C CYS A 165 -3.00 39.83 -8.47
N ASN A 166 -3.52 39.16 -9.49
CA ASN A 166 -4.88 39.39 -9.99
C ASN A 166 -5.85 38.25 -9.63
N GLN A 167 -5.35 37.08 -9.24
CA GLN A 167 -6.19 35.93 -8.90
C GLN A 167 -5.57 34.99 -7.88
N ILE A 168 -6.41 34.37 -7.06
CA ILE A 168 -6.03 33.28 -6.15
C ILE A 168 -6.88 32.06 -6.46
N LEU A 169 -6.21 30.95 -6.80
CA LEU A 169 -6.83 29.66 -7.05
C LEU A 169 -6.69 28.79 -5.79
N LEU A 170 -7.81 28.53 -5.14
CA LEU A 170 -7.91 27.57 -4.04
C LEU A 170 -8.14 26.17 -4.61
N ILE A 171 -7.20 25.25 -4.34
CA ILE A 171 -7.29 23.87 -4.79
C ILE A 171 -7.65 22.98 -3.61
N PHE A 172 -8.80 22.33 -3.69
CA PHE A 172 -9.24 21.32 -2.74
C PHE A 172 -8.90 19.91 -3.21
N ASP A 173 -8.53 19.05 -2.27
CA ASP A 173 -8.42 17.61 -2.51
C ASP A 173 -9.76 17.04 -3.01
N ARG A 174 -9.73 16.22 -4.06
CA ARG A 174 -10.90 15.51 -4.57
C ARG A 174 -10.95 14.10 -4.00
N TYR A 175 -12.09 13.72 -3.45
CA TYR A 175 -12.31 12.38 -2.86
C TYR A 175 -13.38 11.55 -3.59
N ASN A 176 -13.88 12.05 -4.72
CA ASN A 176 -14.93 11.40 -5.51
C ASN A 176 -14.40 10.34 -6.50
N ILE A 177 -13.09 10.10 -6.53
CA ILE A 177 -12.46 9.12 -7.43
C ILE A 177 -12.30 7.79 -6.68
N PRO A 178 -13.04 6.73 -7.08
CA PRO A 178 -12.91 5.42 -6.46
C PRO A 178 -11.52 4.84 -6.72
N ASN A 179 -11.00 4.07 -5.75
CA ASN A 179 -9.69 3.40 -5.80
C ASN A 179 -8.50 4.36 -5.98
N SER A 180 -8.65 5.62 -5.56
CA SER A 180 -7.53 6.57 -5.59
C SER A 180 -6.56 6.34 -4.43
N ILE A 181 -5.29 6.71 -4.64
CA ILE A 181 -4.26 6.69 -3.59
C ILE A 181 -4.71 7.50 -2.36
N LYS A 182 -5.42 8.61 -2.57
CA LYS A 182 -5.95 9.47 -1.50
C LYS A 182 -7.05 8.76 -0.68
N GLN A 183 -7.91 7.98 -1.32
CA GLN A 183 -8.92 7.17 -0.61
C GLN A 183 -8.27 6.13 0.29
N TYR A 184 -7.26 5.41 -0.20
CA TYR A 184 -6.53 4.42 0.58
C TYR A 184 -5.78 5.06 1.76
N GLU A 185 -5.13 6.20 1.54
CA GLU A 185 -4.50 6.99 2.60
C GLU A 185 -5.51 7.43 3.66
N ARG A 186 -6.72 7.87 3.27
CA ARG A 186 -7.79 8.25 4.19
C ARG A 186 -8.31 7.05 4.99
N GLN A 187 -8.59 5.91 4.34
CA GLN A 187 -9.01 4.68 5.03
C GLN A 187 -7.99 4.24 6.08
N ARG A 188 -6.69 4.41 5.78
CA ARG A 188 -5.62 4.11 6.74
C ARG A 188 -5.52 5.12 7.88
N ARG A 189 -5.91 6.39 7.67
CA ARG A 189 -5.95 7.44 8.71
C ARG A 189 -7.22 7.40 9.56
N GLY A 190 -8.34 6.99 8.97
CA GLY A 190 -9.67 6.97 9.59
C GLY A 190 -10.21 5.55 9.74
N GLN A 191 -9.96 4.95 10.91
CA GLN A 191 -10.87 3.92 11.46
C GLN A 191 -12.05 4.55 12.23
N SER A 192 -12.11 5.87 12.33
CA SER A 192 -13.12 6.63 13.06
C SER A 192 -14.21 7.16 12.11
N PHE A 193 -15.44 6.70 12.33
CA PHE A 193 -16.73 7.17 11.82
C PHE A 193 -16.70 8.41 10.91
N ALA A 194 -16.99 8.21 9.63
CA ALA A 194 -17.33 9.30 8.72
C ALA A 194 -18.74 9.82 9.09
N SER A 195 -18.81 10.87 9.89
CA SER A 195 -20.04 11.61 10.11
C SER A 195 -20.27 12.56 8.94
N THR A 196 -21.33 12.35 8.18
CA THR A 196 -21.76 13.30 7.15
C THR A 196 -22.56 14.40 7.83
N PHE A 197 -22.15 15.66 7.67
CA PHE A 197 -22.93 16.81 8.11
C PHE A 197 -23.31 17.67 6.91
N SER A 198 -24.57 18.08 6.86
CA SER A 198 -25.03 19.13 5.98
C SER A 198 -24.85 20.48 6.69
N ILE A 199 -24.12 21.40 6.07
CA ILE A 199 -24.11 22.80 6.49
C ILE A 199 -25.40 23.41 5.96
N ILE A 200 -26.43 23.45 6.79
CA ILE A 200 -27.75 24.00 6.42
C ILE A 200 -27.77 25.53 6.60
N SER A 201 -26.88 26.06 7.45
CA SER A 201 -26.75 27.51 7.73
C SER A 201 -25.34 27.85 8.23
N GLU A 202 -24.92 29.08 7.97
CA GLU A 202 -23.61 29.64 8.38
C GLU A 202 -23.42 29.67 9.91
N GLN A 203 -24.53 29.74 10.66
CA GLN A 203 -24.55 29.81 12.13
C GLN A 203 -24.44 28.45 12.82
N VAL A 204 -24.33 27.35 12.05
CA VAL A 204 -24.17 26.02 12.65
C VAL A 204 -22.88 25.98 13.46
N LYS A 205 -23.00 25.63 14.74
CA LYS A 205 -21.86 25.49 15.65
C LYS A 205 -20.93 24.39 15.15
N VAL A 206 -19.64 24.68 15.23
CA VAL A 206 -18.61 23.75 14.81
C VAL A 206 -18.16 22.91 16.00
N THR A 207 -18.60 21.65 16.07
CA THR A 207 -18.08 20.67 17.03
C THR A 207 -16.75 20.10 16.51
N ASP A 208 -15.65 20.75 16.87
CA ASP A 208 -14.27 20.33 16.56
C ASP A 208 -14.05 19.90 15.09
N TYR A 209 -14.08 20.87 14.17
CA TYR A 209 -13.98 20.61 12.73
C TYR A 209 -12.75 19.78 12.31
N SER A 210 -11.69 19.78 13.14
CA SER A 210 -10.49 19.00 12.87
C SER A 210 -10.72 17.49 12.86
N LYS A 211 -11.79 17.00 13.49
CA LYS A 211 -12.18 15.59 13.40
C LYS A 211 -12.68 15.22 12.00
N PHE A 212 -12.95 16.21 11.16
CA PHE A 212 -13.45 16.03 9.80
C PHE A 212 -12.40 16.30 8.71
N LEU A 213 -11.17 16.68 9.07
CA LEU A 213 -10.01 16.86 8.18
C LEU A 213 -9.16 15.60 8.10
#